data_AF-A0A401LXR5-F1
#
_entry.id   AF-A0A401LXR5-F1
#
_cell.length_a   1.000
_cell.length_b   1.000
_cell.length_c   1.000
_cell.angle_alpha   90.00
_cell.angle_beta   90.00
_cell.angle_gamma   90.00
#
_symmetry.space_group_name_H-M   'P 1'
#
loop_
_entity.id
_entity.type
_entity.pdbx_description
1 polymer ?
#
loop_
_entity_poly.entity_id
_entity_poly.type
_entity_poly.pdbx_seq_one_letter_code
_entity_poly.pdbx_strand_id
1 'polypeptide(L)'
;MSREKGMSNKEIAEKLSISEKGVERNIYLALKFLKKNLPLFIIFMGIQLQQNPTQEWLMNKIEENKSILPITIGKYYIGYSDSSEN
;
A
#
# COMPACT_ATOMS: atom_id res chain seq x y z
N MET A 1 2.96 -14.24 19.44
CA MET A 1 3.44 -14.53 20.82
C MET A 1 2.97 -13.50 21.86
N SER A 2 3.51 -12.28 21.94
CA SER A 2 3.02 -11.29 22.93
C SER A 2 1.56 -10.87 22.67
N ARG A 3 1.20 -10.56 21.42
CA ARG A 3 -0.17 -10.13 21.05
C ARG A 3 -1.21 -11.25 20.97
N GLU A 4 -0.85 -12.39 20.38
CA GLU A 4 -1.79 -13.52 20.18
C GLU A 4 -1.98 -14.38 21.43
N LYS A 5 -0.96 -14.46 22.30
CA LYS A 5 -0.98 -15.32 23.49
C LYS A 5 -0.89 -14.52 24.79
N GLY A 6 -0.90 -13.19 24.72
CA GLY A 6 -0.81 -12.30 25.88
C GLY A 6 0.51 -12.38 26.66
N MET A 7 1.56 -13.02 26.12
CA MET A 7 2.79 -13.27 26.86
C MET A 7 3.57 -11.98 27.13
N SER A 8 4.02 -11.83 28.37
CA SER A 8 4.98 -10.81 28.80
C SER A 8 6.39 -11.09 28.25
N ASN A 9 7.25 -10.06 28.23
CA ASN A 9 8.64 -10.23 27.80
C ASN A 9 9.40 -11.25 28.65
N LYS A 10 9.09 -11.33 29.94
CA LYS A 10 9.63 -12.32 30.87
C LYS A 10 9.27 -13.76 30.49
N GLU A 11 7.98 -14.02 30.23
CA GLU A 11 7.53 -15.36 29.81
C GLU A 11 8.12 -15.76 28.45
N ILE A 12 8.29 -14.79 27.54
CA ILE A 12 8.94 -15.02 26.25
C ILE A 12 10.43 -15.34 26.45
N ALA A 13 11.11 -14.62 27.34
CA ALA A 13 12.51 -14.82 27.68
C ALA A 13 12.74 -16.22 28.26
N GLU A 14 11.93 -16.63 29.24
CA GLU A 14 11.96 -17.96 29.84
C GLU A 14 11.72 -19.05 28.80
N LYS A 15 10.69 -18.91 27.97
CA LYS A 15 10.32 -19.89 26.95
C LYS A 15 11.36 -20.06 25.85
N LEU A 16 12.04 -18.97 25.47
CA LEU A 16 13.07 -18.97 24.44
C LEU A 16 14.48 -19.13 25.01
N SER A 17 14.61 -19.25 26.34
CA SER A 17 15.90 -19.33 27.04
C SER A 17 16.86 -18.19 26.66
N ILE A 18 16.33 -16.98 26.53
CA ILE A 18 17.10 -15.75 26.29
C ILE A 18 16.83 -14.73 27.40
N SER A 19 17.61 -13.67 27.50
CA SER A 19 17.32 -12.59 28.45
C SER A 19 16.15 -11.72 27.99
N GLU A 20 15.46 -11.09 28.94
CA GLU A 20 14.41 -10.10 28.63
C GLU A 20 14.93 -8.97 27.73
N LYS A 21 16.17 -8.50 27.96
CA LYS A 21 16.85 -7.54 27.07
C LYS A 21 17.04 -8.10 25.65
N GLY A 22 17.28 -9.41 25.52
CA GLY A 22 17.34 -10.09 24.22
C GLY A 22 15.99 -10.07 23.50
N VAL A 23 14.89 -10.29 24.24
CA VAL A 23 13.53 -10.18 23.71
C VAL A 23 13.25 -8.75 23.22
N GLU A 24 13.53 -7.74 24.05
CA GLU A 24 13.35 -6.33 23.69
C GLU A 24 14.16 -5.94 22.45
N ARG A 25 15.42 -6.35 22.40
CA ARG A 25 16.28 -6.11 21.23
C ARG A 25 15.71 -6.74 19.98
N ASN A 26 15.23 -7.98 20.05
CA ASN A 26 14.66 -8.68 18.90
C ASN A 26 13.36 -8.00 18.43
N ILE A 27 12.50 -7.57 19.35
CA ILE A 27 11.30 -6.77 19.03
C ILE A 27 11.70 -5.46 18.34
N TYR A 28 12.68 -4.74 18.89
CA TYR A 28 13.17 -3.50 18.31
C TYR A 28 13.72 -3.71 16.90
N LEU A 29 14.54 -4.75 16.68
CA LEU A 29 15.10 -5.06 15.38
C LEU A 29 14.02 -5.43 14.35
N ALA A 30 13.01 -6.20 14.76
CA ALA A 30 11.86 -6.52 13.92
C ALA A 30 11.09 -5.26 13.51
N LEU A 31 10.82 -4.35 14.45
CA LEU A 31 10.16 -3.07 14.16
C LEU A 31 11.01 -2.17 13.26
N LYS A 32 12.32 -2.12 13.48
CA LYS A 32 13.25 -1.36 12.65
C LYS A 32 13.30 -1.91 11.22
N PHE A 33 13.32 -3.23 11.08
CA PHE A 33 13.24 -3.90 9.78
C PHE A 33 11.92 -3.58 9.07
N LEU A 34 10.78 -3.70 9.76
CA LEU A 34 9.47 -3.36 9.21
C LEU A 34 9.44 -1.91 8.73
N LYS A 35 9.85 -0.95 9.56
CA LYS A 35 9.87 0.48 9.19
C LYS A 35 10.73 0.76 7.96
N LYS A 36 11.91 0.13 7.86
CA LYS A 36 12.82 0.32 6.73
C LYS A 36 12.27 -0.25 5.43
N ASN A 37 11.58 -1.39 5.50
CA ASN A 37 11.11 -2.10 4.31
C ASN A 37 9.64 -1.84 3.98
N LEU A 38 8.91 -1.08 4.83
CA LEU A 38 7.50 -0.77 4.63
C LEU A 38 7.21 -0.06 3.29
N PRO A 39 8.01 0.92 2.82
CA PRO A 39 7.77 1.54 1.52
C PRO A 39 7.87 0.55 0.36
N LEU A 40 8.88 -0.34 0.39
CA LEU A 40 9.02 -1.39 -0.61
C LEU A 40 7.84 -2.37 -0.56
N PHE A 41 7.35 -2.70 0.64
CA PHE A 41 6.16 -3.53 0.82
C PHE A 41 4.90 -2.88 0.23
N ILE A 42 4.72 -1.56 0.44
CA ILE A 42 3.59 -0.80 -0.12
C ILE A 42 3.66 -0.77 -1.65
N ILE A 43 4.83 -0.51 -2.23
CA ILE A 43 5.02 -0.52 -3.68
C ILE A 43 4.71 -1.92 -4.23
N PHE A 44 5.26 -2.97 -3.60
CA PHE A 44 5.03 -4.36 -4.01
C PHE A 44 3.55 -4.74 -3.97
N MET A 45 2.82 -4.36 -2.92
CA MET A 45 1.38 -4.61 -2.80
C MET A 45 0.53 -3.73 -3.73
N GLY A 46 0.93 -2.47 -3.94
CA GLY A 46 0.21 -1.53 -4.81
C GLY A 46 0.20 -1.97 -6.27
N ILE A 47 1.31 -2.56 -6.74
CA ILE A 47 1.40 -3.12 -8.11
C ILE A 47 0.37 -4.26 -8.33
N GLN A 48 0.03 -5.03 -7.29
CA GLN A 48 -0.96 -6.11 -7.40
C GLN A 48 -2.41 -5.60 -7.50
N LEU A 49 -2.70 -4.39 -7.01
CA LEU A 49 -4.06 -3.83 -7.01
C LEU A 49 -4.42 -3.06 -8.30
N GLN A 50 -3.47 -2.90 -9.23
CA GLN A 50 -3.69 -2.13 -10.45
C GLN A 50 -4.30 -2.93 -11.60
N GLN A 51 -4.36 -4.27 -11.48
CA GLN A 51 -5.08 -5.17 -12.39
C GLN A 51 -6.59 -5.19 -12.03
N ASN A 52 -7.27 -4.03 -12.11
CA ASN A 52 -8.72 -3.96 -11.92
C ASN A 52 -9.43 -3.97 -13.30
N PRO A 53 -10.15 -5.04 -13.68
CA PRO A 53 -10.79 -5.17 -15.01
C PRO A 53 -11.89 -4.14 -15.28
N THR A 54 -12.31 -3.38 -14.26
CA THR A 54 -13.32 -2.33 -14.37
C THR A 54 -12.85 -1.17 -15.26
N GLN A 55 -11.55 -0.86 -15.31
CA GLN A 55 -11.02 0.17 -16.20
C GLN A 55 -11.03 -0.30 -17.66
N GLU A 56 -10.75 -1.57 -17.91
CA GLU A 56 -10.81 -2.16 -19.25
C GLU A 56 -12.24 -2.18 -19.81
N TRP A 57 -13.23 -2.50 -18.97
CA TRP A 57 -14.65 -2.41 -19.37
C TRP A 57 -15.07 -0.97 -19.73
N LEU A 58 -14.65 0.02 -18.93
CA LEU A 58 -14.95 1.42 -19.21
C LEU A 58 -14.27 1.89 -20.49
N MET A 59 -13.00 1.53 -20.71
CA MET A 59 -12.28 1.90 -21.93
C MET A 59 -12.89 1.26 -23.18
N ASN A 60 -13.25 -0.03 -23.12
CA ASN A 60 -13.93 -0.72 -24.22
C ASN A 60 -15.32 -0.13 -24.49
N LYS A 61 -16.07 0.25 -23.46
CA LYS A 61 -17.37 0.91 -23.63
C LYS A 61 -17.25 2.32 -24.22
N ILE A 62 -16.20 3.05 -23.87
CA ILE A 62 -15.90 4.37 -24.44
C ILE A 62 -15.49 4.23 -25.91
N GLU A 63 -14.74 3.19 -26.26
CA GLU A 63 -14.32 2.92 -27.65
C GLU A 63 -15.50 2.45 -28.53
N GLU A 64 -16.37 1.56 -28.03
CA GLU A 64 -17.61 1.16 -28.71
C GLU A 64 -18.52 2.35 -29.04
N ASN A 65 -18.66 3.30 -28.10
CA ASN A 65 -19.54 4.46 -28.27
C ASN A 65 -18.86 5.65 -28.99
N LYS A 66 -17.56 5.56 -29.30
CA LYS A 66 -16.79 6.62 -29.99
C LYS A 66 -17.21 6.80 -31.46
N SER A 67 -17.90 5.82 -32.03
CA SER A 67 -18.45 5.90 -33.38
C SER A 67 -19.71 6.78 -33.50
N ILE A 68 -20.33 7.21 -32.37
CA ILE A 68 -21.67 7.83 -32.39
C ILE A 68 -21.71 9.28 -31.85
N LEU A 69 -20.66 9.82 -31.22
CA LEU A 69 -20.73 11.18 -30.64
C LEU A 69 -19.62 12.13 -31.14
N PRO A 70 -19.95 13.17 -31.93
CA PRO A 70 -19.02 14.25 -32.22
C PRO A 70 -18.86 15.15 -30.99
N ILE A 71 -17.61 15.37 -30.58
CA ILE A 71 -17.14 16.62 -29.95
C ILE A 71 -17.85 16.99 -28.62
N THR A 72 -17.53 16.34 -27.50
CA THR A 72 -17.81 16.93 -26.15
C THR A 72 -16.75 16.62 -25.08
N ILE A 73 -15.58 16.09 -25.44
CA ILE A 73 -14.50 15.80 -24.45
C ILE A 73 -13.50 16.96 -24.31
N GLY A 74 -13.89 18.18 -24.70
CA GLY A 74 -13.08 19.39 -24.51
C GLY A 74 -13.26 20.07 -23.15
N LYS A 75 -14.17 19.61 -22.27
CA LYS A 75 -14.47 20.28 -20.99
C LYS A 75 -14.10 19.53 -19.72
N TYR A 76 -13.79 18.23 -19.79
CA TYR A 76 -13.45 17.44 -18.59
C TYR A 76 -11.95 17.32 -18.31
N TYR A 77 -11.08 17.82 -19.20
CA TYR A 77 -9.61 17.84 -18.99
C TYR A 77 -9.02 19.24 -18.75
N ILE A 78 -9.84 20.30 -18.73
CA ILE A 78 -9.43 21.65 -18.32
C ILE A 78 -9.85 21.87 -16.87
N GLY A 79 -9.11 21.24 -15.96
CA GLY A 79 -9.21 21.43 -14.51
C GLY A 79 -7.92 21.12 -13.75
N TYR A 80 -6.85 20.78 -14.46
CA TYR A 80 -5.50 20.57 -13.94
C TYR A 80 -4.47 21.17 -14.91
N SER A 81 -4.61 22.46 -15.19
CA SER A 81 -3.59 23.27 -15.84
C SER A 81 -3.96 24.73 -15.60
N ASP A 82 -3.39 25.30 -14.54
CA ASP A 82 -2.99 26.71 -14.40
C ASP A 82 -3.10 27.11 -12.94
N SER A 83 -2.03 26.90 -12.18
CA SER A 83 -1.73 27.62 -10.93
C SER A 83 -0.30 27.31 -10.46
N SER A 84 0.71 27.59 -11.27
CA SER A 84 2.11 27.78 -10.83
C SER A 84 2.99 28.17 -12.03
N GLU A 85 2.73 29.33 -12.63
CA GLU A 85 3.78 30.13 -13.29
C GLU A 85 3.26 31.56 -13.46
N ASN A 86 3.62 32.41 -12.49
CA ASN A 86 4.04 33.80 -12.67
C ASN A 86 4.50 34.34 -11.30
#